data_AF-A0A2V1MXI2-F1
#
_entry.id   AF-A0A2V1MXI2-F1
#
_cell.length_a   1.000
_cell.length_b   1.000
_cell.length_c   1.000
_cell.angle_alpha   90.00
_cell.angle_beta   90.00
_cell.angle_gamma   90.00
#
_symmetry.space_group_name_H-M   'P 1'
#
loop_
_entity.id
_entity.type
_entity.pdbx_description
1 polymer ?
#
loop_
_entity_poly.entity_id
_entity_poly.type
_entity_poly.pdbx_seq_one_letter_code
_entity_poly.pdbx_strand_id
1 'polypeptide(L)'
;MVNHLVTYPVILEPEASGYSVFVPDICGQNVSAASETDAITHARQLMAQQLLTRDTLPEATALKELQVLPDQRVLMVTVDLDKYRVMYG
;
A
#
# COMPACT_ATOMS: atom_id res chain seq x y z
N MET A 1 5.64 23.52 5.88
CA MET A 1 4.59 22.56 5.46
C MET A 1 4.89 21.26 6.19
N VAL A 2 3.92 20.68 6.87
CA VAL A 2 4.09 19.38 7.52
C VAL A 2 3.94 18.35 6.42
N ASN A 3 4.99 17.57 6.11
CA ASN A 3 4.88 16.47 5.16
C ASN A 3 3.99 15.38 5.79
N HIS A 4 2.87 15.07 5.15
CA HIS A 4 2.00 13.96 5.53
C HIS A 4 2.54 12.63 4.98
N LEU A 5 3.60 12.14 5.62
CA LEU A 5 4.15 10.82 5.37
C LEU A 5 3.35 9.77 6.15
N VAL A 6 2.80 8.79 5.43
CA VAL A 6 2.06 7.67 6.01
C VAL A 6 2.73 6.37 5.60
N THR A 7 2.78 5.38 6.48
CA THR A 7 3.41 4.09 6.20
C THR A 7 2.47 2.97 6.60
N TYR A 8 2.23 2.03 5.69
CA TYR A 8 1.37 0.87 5.93
C TYR A 8 2.06 -0.41 5.48
N PRO A 9 1.71 -1.56 6.08
CA PRO A 9 2.12 -2.85 5.58
C PRO A 9 1.44 -3.17 4.25
N VAL A 10 2.22 -3.73 3.33
CA VAL A 10 1.78 -4.20 2.02
C VAL A 10 2.18 -5.66 1.91
N ILE A 11 1.22 -6.51 1.58
CA ILE A 11 1.43 -7.93 1.34
C ILE A 11 1.63 -8.12 -0.16
N LEU A 12 2.77 -8.72 -0.51
CA LEU A 12 3.09 -9.16 -1.85
C LEU A 12 2.97 -10.66 -1.95
N GLU A 13 2.11 -11.13 -2.85
CA GLU A 13 1.96 -12.53 -3.19
C GLU A 13 2.58 -12.78 -4.56
N PRO A 14 3.61 -13.64 -4.67
CA PRO A 14 4.16 -14.00 -5.98
C PRO A 14 3.13 -14.81 -6.78
N GLU A 15 2.87 -14.40 -8.02
CA GLU A 15 1.97 -15.13 -8.93
C GLU A 15 2.76 -15.81 -10.06
N ALA A 16 2.08 -16.60 -10.90
CA ALA A 16 2.70 -17.24 -12.07
C ALA A 16 3.38 -16.24 -13.02
N SER A 17 2.88 -14.99 -13.06
CA SER A 17 3.49 -13.87 -13.79
C SER A 17 3.32 -12.58 -12.98
N GLY A 18 4.34 -12.22 -12.21
CA GLY A 18 4.38 -10.97 -11.45
C GLY A 18 3.96 -11.16 -9.99
N TYR A 19 3.21 -10.20 -9.47
CA TYR A 19 2.83 -10.11 -8.06
C TYR A 19 1.38 -9.64 -7.89
N SER A 20 0.69 -10.21 -6.91
CA SER A 20 -0.50 -9.62 -6.30
C SER A 20 -0.09 -8.70 -5.16
N VAL A 21 -0.71 -7.52 -5.09
CA VAL A 21 -0.44 -6.49 -4.10
C VAL A 21 -1.69 -6.25 -3.27
N PHE A 22 -1.57 -6.38 -1.96
CA PHE A 22 -2.66 -6.16 -1.01
C PHE A 22 -2.25 -5.19 0.09
N VAL A 23 -3.14 -4.28 0.47
CA VAL A 23 -2.91 -3.30 1.54
C VAL A 23 -4.03 -3.43 2.58
N PRO A 24 -3.84 -4.27 3.62
CA PRO A 24 -4.92 -4.75 4.49
C PRO A 24 -5.81 -3.65 5.07
N ASP A 25 -5.22 -2.55 5.51
CA ASP A 25 -5.93 -1.48 6.23
C ASP A 25 -6.52 -0.41 5.31
N ILE A 26 -6.23 -0.48 4.01
CA ILE A 26 -6.55 0.59 3.07
C ILE A 26 -7.52 0.13 2.00
N CYS A 27 -7.26 -1.03 1.39
CA CYS A 27 -7.99 -1.57 0.27
C CYS A 27 -8.31 -3.05 0.49
N GLY A 28 -9.59 -3.41 0.38
CA GLY A 28 -10.05 -4.80 0.47
C GLY A 28 -9.86 -5.62 -0.82
N GLN A 29 -9.10 -5.11 -1.79
CA GLN A 29 -8.87 -5.76 -3.09
C GLN A 29 -7.39 -5.83 -3.41
N ASN A 30 -7.01 -6.90 -4.12
CA ASN A 30 -5.67 -7.09 -4.65
C ASN A 30 -5.48 -6.32 -5.97
N VAL A 31 -4.26 -5.85 -6.20
CA VAL A 31 -3.85 -5.20 -7.45
C VAL A 31 -2.71 -6.01 -8.06
N SER A 32 -2.81 -6.38 -9.32
CA SER A 32 -1.73 -7.08 -10.04
C SER A 32 -0.59 -6.12 -10.40
N ALA A 33 0.64 -6.61 -10.38
CA ALA A 33 1.84 -5.88 -10.77
C ALA A 33 2.81 -6.79 -11.51
N ALA A 34 3.50 -6.25 -12.52
CA ALA A 34 4.39 -7.04 -13.37
C ALA A 34 5.75 -7.35 -12.69
N SER A 35 6.13 -6.57 -11.68
CA SER A 35 7.40 -6.72 -10.95
C SER A 35 7.27 -6.20 -9.52
N GLU A 36 8.26 -6.46 -8.68
CA GLU A 36 8.27 -5.95 -7.30
C GLU A 36 8.33 -4.42 -7.24
N THR A 37 9.07 -3.78 -8.14
CA THR A 37 9.10 -2.31 -8.26
C THR A 37 7.75 -1.73 -8.69
N ASP A 38 7.09 -2.41 -9.62
CA ASP A 38 5.75 -2.06 -10.08
C ASP A 38 4.73 -2.24 -8.94
N ALA A 39 4.88 -3.31 -8.16
CA ALA A 39 4.04 -3.61 -7.02
C ALA A 39 4.10 -2.51 -5.94
N ILE A 40 5.31 -2.04 -5.61
CA ILE A 40 5.49 -0.91 -4.69
C ILE A 40 4.87 0.37 -5.26
N THR A 41 4.97 0.58 -6.57
CA THR A 41 4.38 1.76 -7.24
C THR A 41 2.86 1.73 -7.18
N HIS A 42 2.25 0.58 -7.51
CA HIS A 42 0.82 0.35 -7.40
C HIS A 42 0.33 0.50 -5.96
N ALA A 43 1.06 -0.05 -4.99
CA ALA A 43 0.73 0.13 -3.57
C ALA A 43 0.69 1.62 -3.19
N ARG A 44 1.73 2.40 -3.55
CA ARG A 44 1.77 3.85 -3.25
C ARG A 44 0.61 4.61 -3.89
N GLN A 45 0.28 4.31 -5.14
CA GLN A 45 -0.83 4.95 -5.84
C GLN A 45 -2.17 4.60 -5.19
N LEU A 46 -2.40 3.32 -4.88
CA LEU A 46 -3.61 2.86 -4.21
C LEU A 46 -3.78 3.51 -2.83
N MET A 47 -2.71 3.52 -2.05
CA MET A 47 -2.66 4.19 -0.75
C MET A 47 -2.99 5.67 -0.87
N ALA A 48 -2.36 6.39 -1.80
CA ALA A 48 -2.63 7.81 -2.00
C ALA A 48 -4.10 8.06 -2.39
N GLN A 49 -4.64 7.34 -3.38
CA GLN A 49 -6.01 7.51 -3.86
C GLN A 49 -7.03 7.27 -2.74
N GLN A 50 -6.86 6.19 -1.97
CA GLN A 50 -7.80 5.81 -0.91
C GLN A 50 -7.67 6.69 0.33
N LEU A 51 -6.47 7.16 0.67
CA LEU A 51 -6.26 7.97 1.87
C LEU A 51 -6.55 9.45 1.65
N LEU A 52 -6.33 9.99 0.44
CA LEU A 52 -6.63 11.39 0.12
C LEU A 52 -8.13 11.73 0.17
N THR A 53 -8.99 10.73 -0.02
CA THR A 53 -10.45 10.87 0.00
C THR A 53 -11.05 10.70 1.40
N ARG A 54 -10.23 10.41 2.42
CA ARG A 54 -10.69 10.17 3.79
C ARG A 54 -10.37 11.36 4.69
N ASP A 55 -11.31 11.68 5.58
CA ASP A 55 -11.11 12.69 6.63
C ASP A 55 -10.19 12.19 7.75
N THR A 56 -10.14 10.86 7.94
CA THR A 56 -9.31 10.21 8.95
C THR A 56 -8.55 9.03 8.35
N LEU A 57 -7.31 8.84 8.81
CA LEU A 57 -6.45 7.75 8.36
C LEU A 57 -6.68 6.52 9.25
N PRO A 58 -6.83 5.31 8.68
CA PRO A 58 -6.91 4.09 9.47
C PRO A 58 -5.62 3.85 10.25
N GLU A 59 -5.71 3.11 11.36
CA GLU A 59 -4.52 2.65 12.05
C GLU A 59 -3.86 1.52 11.24
N ALA A 60 -2.53 1.54 11.12
CA ALA A 60 -1.81 0.49 10.42
C ALA A 60 -1.71 -0.74 11.32
N THR A 61 -2.10 -1.91 10.80
CA THR A 61 -1.96 -3.18 11.52
C THR A 61 -0.49 -3.46 11.83
N ALA A 62 -0.19 -3.87 13.06
CA ALA A 62 1.17 -4.20 13.46
C ALA A 62 1.68 -5.44 12.71
N LEU A 63 2.96 -5.45 12.31
CA LEU A 63 3.54 -6.56 11.54
C LEU A 63 3.35 -7.94 12.20
N LYS A 64 3.38 -8.00 13.53
CA LYS A 64 3.18 -9.23 14.33
C LYS A 64 1.75 -9.76 14.30
N GLU A 65 0.78 -8.93 13.93
CA GLU A 65 -0.65 -9.24 13.88
C GLU A 65 -1.12 -9.58 12.46
N LEU A 66 -0.27 -9.35 11.46
CA LEU A 66 -0.56 -9.74 10.08
C LEU A 66 -0.54 -11.26 9.94
N GLN A 67 -1.64 -11.79 9.40
CA GLN A 67 -1.70 -13.18 8.95
C GLN A 67 -1.16 -13.23 7.52
N VAL A 68 -0.01 -13.85 7.35
CA VAL A 68 0.72 -13.88 6.07
C VAL A 68 1.04 -15.33 5.74
N LEU A 69 0.79 -15.73 4.49
CA LEU A 69 1.09 -17.07 4.01
C LEU A 69 2.61 -17.25 3.83
N PRO A 70 3.13 -18.50 3.85
CA PRO A 70 4.57 -18.75 3.81
C PRO A 70 5.31 -18.20 2.58
N ASP A 71 4.62 -18.05 1.45
CA ASP A 71 5.12 -17.54 0.18
C ASP A 71 4.88 -16.03 -0.02
N GLN A 72 4.07 -15.42 0.84
CA GLN A 72 3.83 -13.99 0.83
C GLN A 72 4.94 -13.22 1.55
N ARG A 73 5.20 -12.00 1.08
CA ARG A 73 6.19 -11.08 1.66
C ARG A 73 5.52 -9.80 2.13
N VAL A 74 5.89 -9.32 3.30
CA VAL A 74 5.41 -8.02 3.81
C VAL A 74 6.45 -6.94 3.58
N LEU A 75 6.02 -5.82 3.00
CA LEU A 75 6.83 -4.62 2.84
C LEU A 75 6.18 -3.45 3.56
N MET A 76 6.98 -2.60 4.20
CA MET A 76 6.51 -1.32 4.73
C MET A 76 6.63 -0.26 3.63
N VAL A 77 5.50 0.25 3.16
CA VAL A 77 5.47 1.23 2.07
C VAL A 77 5.07 2.59 2.63
N THR A 78 5.96 3.57 2.45
CA THR A 78 5.70 4.97 2.80
C THR A 78 5.21 5.75 1.59
N VAL A 79 4.19 6.58 1.82
CA VAL A 79 3.60 7.51 0.85
C VAL A 79 3.60 8.93 1.42
N ASP A 80 3.91 9.90 0.56
CA ASP A 80 3.79 11.31 0.84
C ASP A 80 2.47 11.83 0.26
N LEU A 81 1.47 12.00 1.12
CA LEU A 81 0.12 12.38 0.68
C LEU A 81 0.08 13.81 0.12
N ASP A 82 0.95 14.70 0.59
CA ASP A 82 0.96 16.09 0.09
C ASP A 82 1.42 16.15 -1.37
N LYS A 83 2.40 15.32 -1.76
CA LYS A 83 2.81 15.19 -3.16
C LYS A 83 1.67 14.71 -4.05
N TYR A 84 0.90 13.74 -3.58
CA TYR A 84 -0.21 13.18 -4.35
C TYR A 84 -1.41 14.14 -4.38
N ARG A 85 -1.64 14.96 -3.34
CA ARG A 85 -2.68 15.99 -3.36
C ARG A 85 -2.47 17.02 -4.47
N VAL A 86 -1.23 17.35 -4.81
CA VAL A 86 -0.93 18.26 -5.94
C VAL A 86 -1.19 17.58 -7.30
N MET A 87 -1.04 16.26 -7.38
CA MET A 87 -1.24 15.50 -8.63
C MET A 87 -2.71 15.15 -8.91
N TYR A 88 -3.52 14.95 -7.86
CA TYR A 88 -4.89 14.43 -7.96
C TYR A 88 -5.97 15.37 -7.37
N GLY A 89 -5.57 16.45 -6.71
CA GLY A 89 -6.48 17.44 -6.10
C GLY A 89 -6.79 18.63 -6.97
#